data_AF-A0A6G0WC30-F1
#
_entry.id   AF-A0A6G0WC30-F1
#
_cell.length_a   1.000
_cell.length_b   1.000
_cell.length_c   1.000
_cell.angle_alpha   90.00
_cell.angle_beta   90.00
_cell.angle_gamma   90.00
#
_symmetry.space_group_name_H-M   'P 1'
#
loop_
_entity.id
_entity.type
_entity.pdbx_description
1 polymer ?
#
loop_
_entity_poly.entity_id
_entity_poly.type
_entity_poly.pdbx_seq_one_letter_code
_entity_poly.pdbx_strand_id
1 'polypeptide(L)'
;MGGIKNSIWQLCYHHLQPLATYAGEPTTWSQAESQPTIDLFHKYVSMRLQSARQMNPWESSNDRKYVIKHQDEIYMVTALKYYNAISKAPELEEFQAQCLEPSVLDRAGAAAEALVQALIAALKEEWGRHLRYIKEGPPHQLVKGFLPTSSPAQVLLLRVQRGVKMTLKVIDAVESQVESLQQKYAVIEAEIASLRDILDKHRAIVQAMGEDVTIDPDDTRVVIALSAILNQEDIDHAC
;
A
#
# COMPACT_ATOMS: atom_id res chain seq x y z
N MET A 1 16.47 14.15 38.33
CA MET A 1 15.46 13.30 37.66
C MET A 1 14.02 13.71 37.95
N GLY A 2 13.62 14.01 39.20
CA GLY A 2 12.23 14.40 39.53
C GLY A 2 11.69 15.60 38.73
N GLY A 3 12.50 16.65 38.53
CA GLY A 3 12.11 17.81 37.71
C GLY A 3 11.89 17.48 36.23
N ILE A 4 12.69 16.56 35.67
CA ILE A 4 12.54 16.11 34.27
C ILE A 4 11.27 15.28 34.12
N LYS A 5 11.00 14.37 35.07
CA LYS A 5 9.76 13.58 35.11
C LYS A 5 8.53 14.51 35.11
N ASN A 6 8.50 15.52 35.97
CA ASN A 6 7.39 16.48 36.04
C ASN A 6 7.23 17.28 34.75
N SER A 7 8.33 17.72 34.14
CA SER A 7 8.29 18.50 32.90
C SER A 7 7.74 17.68 31.73
N ILE A 8 8.21 16.43 31.56
CA ILE A 8 7.69 15.54 30.52
C ILE A 8 6.20 15.25 30.76
N TRP A 9 5.81 15.03 32.02
CA TRP A 9 4.42 14.77 32.38
C TRP A 9 3.50 15.93 32.00
N GLN A 10 3.85 17.16 32.37
CA GLN A 10 3.05 18.35 32.05
C GLN A 10 2.86 18.53 30.53
N LEU A 11 3.87 18.19 29.74
CA LEU A 11 3.81 18.28 28.29
C LEU A 11 2.88 17.24 27.65
N CYS A 12 2.86 16.00 28.16
CA CYS A 12 2.07 14.93 27.54
C CYS A 12 0.70 14.71 28.18
N TYR A 13 0.49 15.15 29.44
CA TYR A 13 -0.68 14.81 30.25
C TYR A 13 -2.02 15.08 29.56
N HIS A 14 -2.17 16.24 28.92
CA HIS A 14 -3.40 16.61 28.21
C HIS A 14 -3.74 15.72 27.00
N HIS A 15 -2.79 14.90 26.54
CA HIS A 15 -2.95 13.99 25.42
C HIS A 15 -3.09 12.53 25.84
N LEU A 16 -2.87 12.23 27.13
CA LEU A 16 -3.01 10.88 27.65
C LEU A 16 -4.49 10.53 27.78
N GLN A 17 -4.81 9.28 27.47
CA GLN A 17 -6.13 8.70 27.71
C GLN A 17 -6.06 7.81 28.96
N PRO A 18 -7.22 7.43 29.53
CA PRO A 18 -7.24 6.47 30.62
C PRO A 18 -6.52 5.17 30.23
N LEU A 19 -5.92 4.54 31.24
CA LEU A 19 -5.00 3.41 31.04
C LEU A 19 -5.73 2.23 30.39
N ALA A 20 -5.18 1.67 29.33
CA ALA A 20 -5.64 0.39 28.81
C ALA A 20 -5.32 -0.72 29.81
N THR A 21 -6.35 -1.37 30.34
CA THR A 21 -6.25 -2.49 31.26
C THR A 21 -6.64 -3.78 30.55
N TYR A 22 -5.81 -4.81 30.74
CA TYR A 22 -6.05 -6.15 30.24
C TYR A 22 -6.42 -7.05 31.41
N ALA A 23 -7.66 -7.52 31.45
CA ALA A 23 -8.06 -8.60 32.33
C ALA A 23 -7.83 -9.92 31.57
N GLY A 24 -7.07 -10.84 32.17
CA GLY A 24 -6.93 -12.19 31.63
C GLY A 24 -8.26 -12.95 31.62
N GLU A 25 -8.24 -14.16 31.04
CA GLU A 25 -9.40 -14.90 30.50
C GLU A 25 -10.78 -14.69 31.19
N PRO A 26 -11.84 -14.35 30.42
CA PRO A 26 -11.80 -14.05 28.99
C PRO A 26 -10.99 -12.78 28.69
N THR A 27 -10.35 -12.72 27.52
CA THR A 27 -9.42 -11.66 27.11
C THR A 27 -10.17 -10.36 26.80
N THR A 28 -10.53 -9.62 27.85
CA THR A 28 -11.25 -8.35 27.74
C THR A 28 -10.34 -7.18 28.02
N TRP A 29 -10.20 -6.34 27.01
CA TRP A 29 -9.62 -5.02 27.13
C TRP A 29 -10.65 -4.06 27.73
N SER A 30 -10.17 -3.16 28.57
CA SER A 30 -10.97 -2.11 29.19
C SER A 30 -10.15 -0.84 29.34
N GLN A 31 -10.84 0.29 29.54
CA GLN A 31 -10.20 1.53 29.95
C GLN A 31 -10.37 1.67 31.47
N ALA A 32 -9.30 2.07 32.16
CA ALA A 32 -9.39 2.46 33.55
C ALA A 32 -10.39 3.62 33.71
N GLU A 33 -11.20 3.59 34.77
CA GLU A 33 -12.20 4.64 35.02
C GLU A 33 -11.57 5.98 35.43
N SER A 34 -10.32 5.96 35.90
CA SER A 34 -9.62 7.13 36.40
C SER A 34 -8.64 7.72 35.38
N GLN A 35 -8.54 9.05 35.40
CA GLN A 35 -7.54 9.75 34.60
C GLN A 35 -6.10 9.38 35.04
N PRO A 36 -5.15 9.38 34.11
CA PRO A 36 -3.77 9.06 34.41
C PRO A 36 -3.17 10.02 35.43
N THR A 37 -2.51 9.49 36.47
CA THR A 37 -1.75 10.29 37.45
C THR A 37 -0.25 10.16 37.22
N ILE A 38 0.54 11.11 37.73
CA ILE A 38 2.00 11.12 37.56
C ILE A 38 2.71 9.90 38.18
N ASP A 39 2.02 9.18 39.05
CA ASP A 39 2.52 7.91 39.62
C ASP A 39 2.55 6.82 38.54
N LEU A 40 1.65 6.88 37.56
CA LEU A 40 1.62 6.00 36.39
C LEU A 40 2.57 6.44 35.27
N PHE A 41 3.42 7.45 35.49
CA PHE A 41 4.32 8.00 34.47
C PHE A 41 5.14 6.91 33.73
N HIS A 42 5.69 5.94 34.45
CA HIS A 42 6.50 4.86 33.88
C HIS A 42 5.71 3.96 32.90
N LYS A 43 4.37 3.95 33.03
CA LYS A 43 3.46 3.21 32.15
C LYS A 43 3.24 3.90 30.82
N TYR A 44 3.27 5.22 30.81
CA TYR A 44 3.02 6.03 29.61
C TYR A 44 4.30 6.46 28.91
N VAL A 45 5.39 6.64 29.65
CA VAL A 45 6.63 7.20 29.10
C VAL A 45 7.74 6.17 29.13
N SER A 46 8.27 5.87 27.95
CA SER A 46 9.45 5.04 27.79
C SER A 46 10.64 5.86 27.29
N MET A 47 11.84 5.43 27.65
CA MET A 47 13.07 6.02 27.14
C MET A 47 13.94 4.93 26.54
N ARG A 48 14.58 5.20 25.41
CA ARG A 48 15.51 4.26 24.77
C ARG A 48 16.70 4.98 24.19
N LEU A 49 17.85 4.32 24.23
CA LEU A 49 19.01 4.75 23.45
C LEU A 49 18.82 4.35 21.98
N GLN A 50 19.38 5.10 21.03
CA GLN A 50 19.13 4.94 19.59
C GLN A 50 19.24 3.49 19.08
N SER A 51 20.08 2.65 19.68
CA SER A 51 20.50 1.37 19.07
C SER A 51 20.33 0.09 19.89
N ALA A 52 19.81 0.09 21.12
CA ALA A 52 19.97 -1.14 21.94
C ALA A 52 18.83 -1.53 22.88
N ARG A 53 18.29 -0.64 23.72
CA ARG A 53 17.49 -1.10 24.86
C ARG A 53 16.51 -0.04 25.36
N GLN A 54 15.28 -0.46 25.65
CA GLN A 54 14.31 0.32 26.43
C GLN A 54 14.76 0.36 27.89
N MET A 55 14.81 1.57 28.43
CA MET A 55 15.28 1.89 29.76
C MET A 55 14.14 2.53 30.54
N ASN A 56 14.10 2.25 31.83
CA ASN A 56 13.18 2.90 32.76
C ASN A 56 14.00 3.58 33.88
N PRO A 57 14.66 4.71 33.58
CA PRO A 57 15.43 5.45 34.58
C PRO A 57 14.53 6.13 35.63
N TRP A 58 13.22 6.05 35.49
CA TRP A 58 12.28 6.61 36.46
C TRP A 58 12.16 5.69 37.67
N GLU A 59 12.30 4.39 37.47
CA GLU A 59 12.18 3.37 38.52
C GLU A 59 13.51 2.66 38.78
N SER A 60 14.23 2.28 37.71
CA SER A 60 15.50 1.54 37.81
C SER A 60 16.68 2.45 38.17
N SER A 61 17.26 2.23 39.34
CA SER A 61 18.49 2.91 39.77
C SER A 61 19.70 2.60 38.87
N ASN A 62 19.74 1.43 38.24
CA ASN A 62 20.81 1.07 37.30
C ASN A 62 20.67 1.85 35.99
N ASP A 63 19.44 1.96 35.47
CA ASP A 63 19.17 2.73 34.26
C ASP A 63 19.42 4.22 34.51
N ARG A 64 19.08 4.74 35.70
CA ARG A 64 19.47 6.11 36.11
C ARG A 64 20.96 6.35 36.03
N LYS A 65 21.75 5.47 36.65
CA LYS A 65 23.22 5.59 36.67
C LYS A 65 23.78 5.55 35.25
N TYR A 66 23.21 4.69 34.40
CA TYR A 66 23.61 4.61 33.01
C TYR A 66 23.33 5.91 32.26
N VAL A 67 22.15 6.50 32.42
CA VAL A 67 21.77 7.76 31.76
C VAL A 67 22.66 8.92 32.21
N ILE A 68 22.96 8.99 33.51
CA ILE A 68 23.88 10.00 34.05
C ILE A 68 25.29 9.81 33.48
N LYS A 69 25.75 8.55 33.37
CA LYS A 69 27.07 8.22 32.81
C LYS A 69 27.19 8.59 31.32
N HIS A 70 26.09 8.53 30.58
CA HIS A 70 26.04 8.80 29.15
C HIS A 70 25.13 9.99 28.86
N GLN A 71 25.26 11.06 29.65
CA GLN A 71 24.37 12.24 29.59
C GLN A 71 24.48 13.01 28.26
N ASP A 72 25.63 12.88 27.57
CA ASP A 72 25.90 13.55 26.30
C ASP A 72 25.34 12.78 25.09
N GLU A 73 24.75 11.59 25.32
CA GLU A 73 24.11 10.80 24.27
C GLU A 73 22.67 11.24 24.01
N ILE A 74 22.16 10.90 22.82
CA ILE A 74 20.81 11.24 22.40
C ILE A 74 19.86 10.09 22.77
N TYR A 75 18.92 10.39 23.67
CA TYR A 75 17.85 9.49 24.06
C TYR A 75 16.56 9.78 23.32
N MET A 76 15.85 8.73 22.92
CA MET A 76 14.49 8.83 22.42
C MET A 76 13.51 8.62 23.58
N VAL A 77 12.67 9.62 23.83
CA VAL A 77 11.57 9.54 24.79
C VAL A 77 10.27 9.38 24.01
N THR A 78 9.50 8.34 24.34
CA THR A 78 8.19 8.08 23.72
C THR A 78 7.11 8.14 24.79
N ALA A 79 6.12 9.02 24.60
CA ALA A 79 4.90 9.06 25.38
C ALA A 79 3.78 8.34 24.62
N LEU A 80 3.21 7.30 25.23
CA LEU A 80 2.17 6.45 24.66
C LEU A 80 0.81 6.95 25.09
N LYS A 81 -0.19 6.85 24.21
CA LYS A 81 -1.53 7.39 24.46
C LYS A 81 -2.35 6.55 25.45
N TYR A 82 -2.22 5.22 25.38
CA TYR A 82 -3.09 4.29 26.11
C TYR A 82 -2.37 3.42 27.14
N TYR A 83 -1.16 2.91 26.84
CA TYR A 83 -0.23 2.23 27.76
C TYR A 83 0.92 1.58 26.96
N ASN A 84 2.04 1.24 27.61
CA ASN A 84 3.16 0.46 27.07
C ASN A 84 2.91 -1.05 26.91
N ALA A 85 1.84 -1.63 27.47
CA ALA A 85 1.57 -3.07 27.28
C ALA A 85 0.93 -3.40 25.92
N ILE A 86 0.35 -2.43 25.22
CA ILE A 86 -0.07 -2.61 23.82
C ILE A 86 1.18 -2.50 22.96
N SER A 87 1.91 -3.62 22.89
CA SER A 87 3.24 -3.66 22.30
C SER A 87 3.23 -4.21 20.87
N LYS A 88 2.14 -4.87 20.47
CA LYS A 88 1.96 -5.50 19.17
C LYS A 88 0.76 -4.93 18.43
N ALA A 89 0.85 -4.91 17.10
CA ALA A 89 -0.23 -4.48 16.21
C ALA A 89 -1.58 -5.22 16.45
N PRO A 90 -1.63 -6.57 16.58
CA PRO A 90 -2.91 -7.26 16.82
C PRO A 90 -3.56 -6.90 18.16
N GLU A 91 -2.76 -6.67 19.21
CA GLU A 91 -3.27 -6.24 20.53
C GLU A 91 -3.87 -4.83 20.46
N LEU A 92 -3.34 -3.97 19.59
CA LEU A 92 -3.88 -2.62 19.35
C LEU A 92 -5.20 -2.67 18.58
N GLU A 93 -5.29 -3.52 17.55
CA GLU A 93 -6.50 -3.72 16.75
C GLU A 93 -7.64 -4.27 17.64
N GLU A 94 -7.34 -5.24 18.49
CA GLU A 94 -8.30 -5.82 19.42
C GLU A 94 -8.76 -4.80 20.48
N PHE A 95 -7.83 -4.01 21.04
CA PHE A 95 -8.18 -2.91 21.95
C PHE A 95 -9.06 -1.86 21.27
N GLN A 96 -8.78 -1.52 20.02
CA GLN A 96 -9.58 -0.58 19.25
C GLN A 96 -11.01 -1.10 19.02
N ALA A 97 -11.14 -2.35 18.62
CA ALA A 97 -12.44 -2.99 18.41
C ALA A 97 -13.26 -3.09 19.71
N GLN A 98 -12.62 -3.44 20.83
CA GLN A 98 -13.32 -3.67 22.11
C GLN A 98 -13.62 -2.38 22.89
N CYS A 99 -12.76 -1.36 22.80
CA CYS A 99 -12.81 -0.19 23.69
C CYS A 99 -13.00 1.15 22.98
N LEU A 100 -12.88 1.22 21.65
CA LEU A 100 -12.87 2.49 20.91
C LEU A 100 -13.89 2.59 19.77
N GLU A 101 -14.50 1.50 19.31
CA GLU A 101 -15.61 1.59 18.33
C GLU A 101 -16.97 1.81 18.99
N PRO A 102 -17.85 2.56 18.32
CA PRO A 102 -18.97 1.91 17.66
C PRO A 102 -18.88 2.09 16.15
N SER A 103 -19.41 1.10 15.43
CA SER A 103 -19.58 1.08 13.98
C SER A 103 -19.95 2.46 13.43
N VAL A 104 -19.13 2.97 12.50
CA VAL A 104 -19.50 3.70 11.27
C VAL A 104 -18.20 4.16 10.62
N LEU A 105 -17.86 3.49 9.52
CA LEU A 105 -17.02 4.05 8.48
C LEU A 105 -17.70 5.33 7.94
N ASP A 106 -17.39 6.50 8.49
CA ASP A 106 -17.42 7.73 7.68
C ASP A 106 -16.66 8.91 8.33
N ARG A 107 -15.86 9.61 7.50
CA ARG A 107 -15.30 10.97 7.69
C ARG A 107 -14.36 11.31 8.87
N ALA A 108 -14.19 10.52 9.92
CA ALA A 108 -13.40 10.93 11.09
C ALA A 108 -11.85 10.80 10.96
N GLY A 109 -11.34 9.97 10.04
CA GLY A 109 -9.89 9.73 9.89
C GLY A 109 -9.09 10.96 9.44
N ALA A 110 -9.64 11.76 8.52
CA ALA A 110 -9.02 13.00 8.06
C ALA A 110 -9.02 14.10 9.14
N ALA A 111 -10.02 14.11 10.02
CA ALA A 111 -10.11 15.06 11.13
C ALA A 111 -9.05 14.78 12.20
N ALA A 112 -8.75 13.51 12.48
CA ALA A 112 -7.70 13.13 13.42
C ALA A 112 -6.29 13.51 12.90
N GLU A 113 -6.01 13.31 11.61
CA GLU A 113 -4.73 13.68 11.01
C GLU A 113 -4.55 15.20 10.93
N ALA A 114 -5.61 15.94 10.59
CA ALA A 114 -5.59 17.41 10.62
C ALA A 114 -5.35 17.95 12.03
N LEU A 115 -5.93 17.32 13.06
CA LEU A 115 -5.72 17.68 14.47
C LEU A 115 -4.27 17.41 14.90
N VAL A 116 -3.70 16.27 14.50
CA VAL A 116 -2.28 15.94 14.74
C VAL A 116 -1.34 16.94 14.07
N GLN A 117 -1.62 17.34 12.83
CA GLN A 117 -0.82 18.35 12.11
C GLN A 117 -0.92 19.75 12.75
N ALA A 118 -2.11 20.13 13.22
CA ALA A 118 -2.31 21.38 13.95
C ALA A 118 -1.50 21.40 15.26
N LEU A 119 -1.44 20.27 15.96
CA LEU A 119 -0.66 20.11 17.20
C LEU A 119 0.85 20.22 16.96
N ILE A 120 1.35 19.60 15.88
CA ILE A 120 2.74 19.73 15.43
C ILE A 120 3.07 21.19 15.08
N ALA A 121 2.15 21.90 14.41
CA ALA A 121 2.34 23.31 14.06
C ALA A 121 2.42 24.21 15.30
N ALA A 122 1.50 24.03 16.26
CA ALA A 122 1.50 24.79 17.52
C ALA A 122 2.77 24.55 18.36
N LEU A 123 3.23 23.29 18.44
CA LEU A 123 4.47 22.93 19.13
C LEU A 123 5.70 23.57 18.47
N LYS A 124 5.77 23.60 17.14
CA LYS A 124 6.85 24.28 16.40
C LYS A 124 6.86 25.79 16.65
N GLU A 125 5.69 26.40 16.74
CA GLU A 125 5.55 27.83 16.96
C GLU A 125 5.96 28.25 18.37
N GLU A 126 5.50 27.53 19.40
CA GLU A 126 5.91 27.76 20.80
C GLU A 126 7.42 27.55 20.99
N TRP A 127 7.97 26.51 20.38
CA TRP A 127 9.42 26.29 20.36
C TRP A 127 10.17 27.41 19.64
N GLY A 128 9.66 27.89 18.50
CA GLY A 128 10.23 29.02 17.77
C GLY A 128 10.18 30.33 18.56
N ARG A 129 9.14 30.54 19.38
CA ARG A 129 9.04 31.70 20.29
C ARG A 129 10.03 31.61 21.44
N HIS A 130 10.26 30.42 22.01
CA HIS A 130 11.30 30.21 23.03
C HIS A 130 12.74 30.31 22.50
N LEU A 131 12.96 30.02 21.22
CA LEU A 131 14.27 30.12 20.55
C LEU A 131 14.71 31.56 20.21
N ARG A 132 13.85 32.58 20.37
CA ARG A 132 14.23 33.99 20.19
C ARG A 132 15.08 34.58 21.32
N TYR A 133 15.28 33.84 22.42
CA TYR A 133 16.12 34.29 23.54
C TYR A 133 17.59 33.84 23.49
N ILE A 134 18.01 33.10 22.46
CA ILE A 134 19.41 32.68 22.31
C ILE A 134 20.04 33.52 21.20
N LYS A 135 20.84 34.50 21.62
CA LYS A 135 21.53 35.50 20.77
C LYS A 135 22.61 34.92 19.86
N GLU A 136 22.76 33.61 19.85
CA GLU A 136 23.51 32.85 18.85
C GLU A 136 22.55 31.78 18.35
N GLY A 137 22.17 31.87 17.07
CA GLY A 137 21.25 30.91 16.47
C GLY A 137 21.73 29.48 16.70
N PRO A 138 20.80 28.50 16.83
CA PRO A 138 21.16 27.13 17.13
C PRO A 138 22.23 26.65 16.14
N PRO A 139 23.34 26.05 16.61
CA PRO A 139 24.38 25.50 15.75
C PRO A 139 23.76 24.76 14.58
N HIS A 140 24.24 24.94 13.35
CA HIS A 140 23.63 24.38 12.12
C HIS A 140 23.32 22.86 12.19
N GLN A 141 23.93 22.15 13.14
CA GLN A 141 23.64 20.75 13.45
C GLN A 141 22.30 20.52 14.18
N LEU A 142 21.81 21.45 14.99
CA LEU A 142 20.49 21.39 15.65
C LEU A 142 19.34 21.50 14.64
N VAL A 143 19.49 22.29 13.57
CA VAL A 143 18.48 22.40 12.50
C VAL A 143 18.26 21.06 11.80
N LYS A 144 19.28 20.19 11.73
CA LYS A 144 19.15 18.82 11.20
C LYS A 144 18.39 17.88 12.14
N GLY A 145 18.40 18.14 13.45
CA GLY A 145 17.66 17.37 14.46
C GLY A 145 16.17 17.74 14.56
N PHE A 146 15.80 18.95 14.15
CA PHE A 146 14.40 19.42 14.09
C PHE A 146 13.74 19.21 12.72
N LEU A 147 14.49 18.75 11.71
CA LEU A 147 13.88 18.17 10.53
C LEU A 147 13.14 16.89 10.95
N PRO A 148 11.92 16.63 10.41
CA PRO A 148 11.21 15.39 10.68
C PRO A 148 12.08 14.23 10.18
N THR A 149 12.86 13.65 11.08
CA THR A 149 13.50 12.37 10.83
C THR A 149 12.40 11.35 11.00
N SER A 150 11.99 10.77 9.87
CA SER A 150 11.01 9.71 9.85
C SER A 150 11.39 8.69 10.93
N SER A 151 10.51 8.48 11.90
CA SER A 151 10.63 7.37 12.86
C SER A 151 11.02 6.11 12.08
N PRO A 152 11.86 5.20 12.61
CA PRO A 152 12.13 3.93 11.94
C PRO A 152 10.84 3.20 11.50
N ALA A 153 9.76 3.35 12.26
CA ALA A 153 8.42 2.89 11.90
C ALA A 153 7.81 3.68 10.74
N GLN A 154 7.99 5.01 10.67
CA GLN A 154 7.60 5.82 9.52
C GLN A 154 8.45 5.54 8.28
N VAL A 155 9.75 5.25 8.40
CA VAL A 155 10.60 4.81 7.27
C VAL A 155 10.11 3.45 6.76
N LEU A 156 9.79 2.53 7.66
CA LEU A 156 9.16 1.25 7.32
C LEU A 156 7.80 1.44 6.67
N LEU A 157 6.92 2.27 7.24
CA LEU A 157 5.61 2.60 6.66
C LEU A 157 5.74 3.25 5.29
N LEU A 158 6.66 4.21 5.11
CA LEU A 158 6.91 4.83 3.81
C LEU A 158 7.50 3.85 2.80
N ARG A 159 8.35 2.90 3.23
CA ARG A 159 8.84 1.82 2.36
C ARG A 159 7.73 0.86 1.98
N VAL A 160 6.89 0.45 2.93
CA VAL A 160 5.73 -0.42 2.68
C VAL A 160 4.75 0.30 1.77
N GLN A 161 4.40 1.54 2.05
CA GLN A 161 3.49 2.35 1.24
C GLN A 161 4.03 2.59 -0.18
N ARG A 162 5.34 2.84 -0.31
CA ARG A 162 6.00 2.93 -1.63
C ARG A 162 6.02 1.59 -2.34
N GLY A 163 6.26 0.50 -1.62
CA GLY A 163 6.19 -0.87 -2.13
C GLY A 163 4.79 -1.19 -2.65
N VAL A 164 3.76 -1.01 -1.82
CA VAL A 164 2.34 -1.17 -2.18
C VAL A 164 1.98 -0.32 -3.38
N LYS A 165 2.40 0.95 -3.44
CA LYS A 165 2.12 1.83 -4.58
C LYS A 165 2.80 1.36 -5.87
N MET A 166 4.03 0.83 -5.79
CA MET A 166 4.70 0.26 -6.94
C MET A 166 4.05 -1.04 -7.39
N THR A 167 3.66 -1.91 -6.45
CA THR A 167 2.92 -3.14 -6.75
C THR A 167 1.58 -2.81 -7.40
N LEU A 168 0.85 -1.81 -6.92
CA LEU A 168 -0.40 -1.35 -7.51
C LEU A 168 -0.20 -0.91 -8.96
N LYS A 169 0.84 -0.10 -9.24
CA LYS A 169 1.18 0.30 -10.61
C LYS A 169 1.52 -0.87 -11.52
N VAL A 170 2.17 -1.91 -10.99
CA VAL A 170 2.46 -3.12 -11.77
C VAL A 170 1.16 -3.87 -12.06
N ILE A 171 0.25 -3.97 -11.09
CA ILE A 171 -1.07 -4.57 -11.28
C ILE A 171 -1.87 -3.79 -12.34
N ASP A 172 -1.96 -2.46 -12.22
CA ASP A 172 -2.65 -1.60 -13.19
C ASP A 172 -2.08 -1.76 -14.61
N ALA A 173 -0.74 -1.87 -14.72
CA ALA A 173 -0.08 -2.07 -16.00
C ALA A 173 -0.38 -3.46 -16.60
N VAL A 174 -0.42 -4.50 -15.77
CA VAL A 174 -0.79 -5.86 -16.19
C VAL A 174 -2.26 -5.91 -16.59
N GLU A 175 -3.14 -5.25 -15.86
CA GLU A 175 -4.57 -5.16 -16.18
C GLU A 175 -4.78 -4.50 -17.55
N SER A 176 -4.11 -3.37 -17.81
CA SER A 176 -4.12 -2.73 -19.13
C SER A 176 -3.58 -3.63 -20.26
N GLN A 177 -2.55 -4.44 -19.98
CA GLN A 177 -2.07 -5.42 -20.95
C GLN A 177 -3.08 -6.54 -21.21
N VAL A 178 -3.80 -7.00 -20.19
CA VAL A 178 -4.86 -8.00 -20.33
C VAL A 178 -6.01 -7.46 -21.18
N GLU A 179 -6.45 -6.22 -20.94
CA GLU A 179 -7.48 -5.57 -21.76
C GLU A 179 -7.04 -5.46 -23.23
N SER A 180 -5.78 -5.07 -23.48
CA SER A 180 -5.23 -5.01 -24.84
C SER A 180 -5.22 -6.38 -25.53
N LEU A 181 -4.88 -7.45 -24.79
CA LEU A 181 -4.90 -8.81 -25.31
C LEU A 181 -6.33 -9.29 -25.61
N GLN A 182 -7.30 -8.99 -24.74
CA GLN A 182 -8.71 -9.30 -24.98
C GLN A 182 -9.21 -8.62 -26.25
N GLN A 183 -8.84 -7.35 -26.47
CA GLN A 183 -9.23 -6.63 -27.68
C GLN A 183 -8.64 -7.26 -28.96
N LYS A 184 -7.37 -7.70 -28.91
CA LYS A 184 -6.75 -8.42 -30.04
C LYS A 184 -7.41 -9.76 -30.31
N TYR A 185 -7.77 -10.50 -29.25
CA TYR A 185 -8.45 -11.77 -29.38
C TYR A 185 -9.81 -11.61 -30.06
N ALA A 186 -10.58 -10.58 -29.70
CA ALA A 186 -11.87 -10.29 -30.32
C ALA A 186 -11.76 -10.00 -31.83
N VAL A 187 -10.70 -9.31 -32.27
CA VAL A 187 -10.44 -9.08 -33.71
C VAL A 187 -10.17 -10.40 -34.44
N ILE A 188 -9.32 -11.26 -33.86
CA ILE A 188 -9.00 -12.58 -34.44
C ILE A 188 -10.27 -13.44 -34.52
N GLU A 189 -11.10 -13.42 -33.49
CA GLU A 189 -12.37 -14.16 -33.46
C GLU A 189 -13.33 -13.70 -34.57
N ALA A 190 -13.42 -12.38 -34.80
CA ALA A 190 -14.20 -11.82 -35.89
C ALA A 190 -13.66 -12.23 -37.28
N GLU A 191 -12.34 -12.28 -37.44
CA GLU A 191 -11.70 -12.68 -38.70
C GLU A 191 -11.91 -14.18 -38.98
N ILE A 192 -11.80 -15.04 -37.97
CA ILE A 192 -12.13 -16.46 -38.09
C ILE A 192 -13.59 -16.66 -38.50
N ALA A 193 -14.52 -15.89 -37.92
CA ALA A 193 -15.93 -15.96 -38.29
C ALA A 193 -16.15 -15.54 -39.76
N SER A 194 -15.47 -14.48 -40.21
CA SER A 194 -15.52 -14.06 -41.61
C SER A 194 -14.96 -15.11 -42.57
N LEU A 195 -13.84 -15.75 -42.23
CA LEU A 195 -13.26 -16.81 -43.05
C LEU A 195 -14.17 -18.04 -43.15
N ARG A 196 -14.89 -18.40 -42.08
CA ARG A 196 -15.90 -19.47 -42.15
C ARG A 196 -17.03 -19.12 -43.11
N ASP A 197 -17.57 -17.91 -43.03
CA ASP A 197 -18.64 -17.46 -43.94
C ASP A 197 -18.19 -17.51 -45.41
N ILE A 198 -16.95 -17.10 -45.71
CA ILE A 198 -16.37 -17.23 -47.05
C ILE A 198 -16.27 -18.70 -47.47
N LEU A 199 -15.80 -19.58 -46.58
CA LEU A 199 -15.67 -21.00 -46.87
C LEU A 199 -17.02 -21.66 -47.14
N ASP A 200 -18.05 -21.30 -46.37
CA ASP A 200 -19.41 -21.81 -46.55
C ASP A 200 -20.00 -21.32 -47.89
N LYS A 201 -19.75 -20.07 -48.27
CA LYS A 201 -20.12 -19.54 -49.60
C LYS A 201 -19.41 -20.29 -50.73
N HIS A 202 -18.10 -20.50 -50.63
CA HIS A 202 -17.36 -21.26 -51.63
C HIS A 202 -17.82 -22.71 -51.71
N ARG A 203 -18.11 -23.35 -50.57
CA ARG A 203 -18.70 -24.70 -50.53
C ARG A 203 -20.03 -24.73 -51.27
N ALA A 204 -20.93 -23.77 -51.03
CA ALA A 204 -22.21 -23.69 -51.71
C ALA A 204 -22.05 -23.51 -53.23
N ILE A 205 -21.10 -22.67 -53.67
CA ILE A 205 -20.79 -22.49 -55.11
C ILE A 205 -20.31 -23.80 -55.72
N VAL A 206 -19.37 -24.49 -55.08
CA VAL A 206 -18.83 -25.76 -55.59
C VAL A 206 -19.91 -26.85 -55.62
N GLN A 207 -20.79 -26.89 -54.62
CA GLN A 207 -21.92 -27.81 -54.61
C GLN A 207 -22.89 -27.51 -55.77
N ALA A 208 -23.26 -26.24 -56.00
CA ALA A 208 -24.10 -25.85 -57.13
C ALA A 208 -23.44 -26.18 -58.48
N MET A 209 -22.14 -25.93 -58.63
CA MET A 209 -21.38 -26.35 -59.82
C MET A 209 -21.37 -27.87 -59.99
N GLY A 210 -21.25 -28.64 -58.91
CA GLY A 210 -21.31 -30.10 -58.96
C GLY A 210 -22.69 -30.66 -59.29
N GLU A 211 -23.77 -29.96 -58.89
CA GLU A 211 -25.14 -30.29 -59.31
C GLU A 211 -25.34 -30.05 -60.82
N ASP A 212 -24.78 -28.96 -61.35
CA ASP A 212 -24.83 -28.64 -62.79
C ASP A 212 -23.89 -29.54 -63.64
N VAL A 213 -22.83 -30.08 -63.04
CA VAL A 213 -21.84 -30.95 -63.70
C VAL A 213 -22.07 -32.40 -63.29
N THR A 214 -23.18 -32.98 -63.75
CA THR A 214 -23.35 -34.44 -63.79
C THR A 214 -22.78 -34.97 -65.10
N ILE A 215 -21.49 -35.31 -65.10
CA ILE A 215 -20.86 -36.02 -66.22
C ILE A 215 -21.14 -37.50 -66.02
N ASP A 216 -21.98 -38.07 -66.88
CA ASP A 216 -22.13 -39.52 -66.97
C ASP A 216 -20.78 -40.10 -67.46
N PRO A 217 -20.13 -41.00 -66.68
CA PRO A 217 -18.84 -41.57 -67.05
C PRO A 217 -18.86 -42.34 -68.39
N ASP A 218 -20.03 -42.73 -68.89
CA ASP A 218 -20.20 -43.36 -70.21
C ASP A 218 -20.58 -42.37 -71.33
N ASP A 219 -20.72 -41.06 -71.04
CA ASP A 219 -21.04 -40.06 -72.05
C ASP A 219 -19.82 -39.70 -72.91
N THR A 220 -19.68 -40.47 -74.00
CA THR A 220 -18.63 -40.35 -75.01
C THR A 220 -18.72 -39.05 -75.82
N ARG A 221 -19.78 -38.24 -75.70
CA ARG A 221 -19.94 -36.99 -76.46
C ARG A 221 -18.84 -35.97 -76.16
N VAL A 222 -18.38 -35.89 -74.91
CA VAL A 222 -17.31 -34.97 -74.51
C VAL A 222 -15.97 -35.39 -75.12
N VAL A 223 -15.67 -36.69 -75.12
CA VAL A 223 -14.44 -37.25 -75.73
C VAL A 223 -14.46 -37.05 -77.25
N ILE A 224 -15.61 -37.25 -77.89
CA ILE A 224 -15.80 -37.01 -79.33
C ILE A 224 -15.65 -35.51 -79.67
N ALA A 225 -16.23 -34.62 -78.87
CA ALA A 225 -16.13 -33.18 -79.08
C ALA A 225 -14.69 -32.67 -78.90
N LEU A 226 -13.98 -33.13 -77.86
CA LEU A 226 -12.57 -32.76 -77.62
C LEU A 226 -11.62 -33.31 -78.68
N SER A 227 -11.85 -34.53 -79.18
CA SER A 227 -11.06 -35.12 -80.27
C SER A 227 -11.35 -34.52 -81.65
N ALA A 228 -12.45 -33.79 -81.81
CA ALA A 228 -12.77 -33.02 -83.01
C ALA A 228 -12.13 -31.62 -83.05
N ILE A 229 -11.56 -31.14 -81.93
CA ILE A 229 -10.81 -29.89 -81.90
C ILE A 229 -9.47 -30.12 -82.60
N LEU A 230 -9.29 -29.51 -83.78
CA LEU A 230 -8.02 -29.56 -84.48
C LEU A 230 -6.96 -28.83 -83.63
N ASN A 231 -5.85 -29.51 -83.34
CA ASN A 231 -4.68 -28.85 -82.78
C ASN A 231 -4.23 -27.75 -83.77
N GLN A 232 -4.40 -26.49 -83.37
CA GLN A 232 -3.73 -25.39 -84.04
C GLN A 232 -2.28 -25.38 -83.59
N GLU A 233 -1.36 -25.32 -84.56
CA GLU A 233 0.04 -25.05 -84.25
C GLU A 233 0.14 -23.69 -83.56
N ASP A 234 0.95 -23.64 -82.52
CA ASP A 234 1.25 -22.43 -81.76
C ASP A 234 1.98 -21.42 -82.66
N ILE A 235 1.25 -20.43 -83.15
CA ILE A 235 1.74 -19.44 -84.11
C ILE A 235 2.50 -18.32 -83.39
N ASP A 236 2.35 -18.19 -82.07
CA ASP A 236 2.91 -17.07 -81.29
C ASP A 236 4.35 -17.32 -80.81
N HIS A 237 4.90 -18.51 -81.05
CA HIS A 237 6.25 -18.90 -80.64
C HIS A 237 7.16 -19.33 -81.81
N ALA A 238 6.77 -19.05 -83.06
CA ALA A 238 7.53 -19.39 -84.26
C ALA A 238 7.99 -18.16 -85.08
N CYS A 239 8.64 -17.17 -84.43
CA CYS A 239 9.71 -16.32 -84.99
C CYS A 239 10.20 -15.31 -83.96
#